data_AF-A0A7J4IMV2-F1
#
_entry.id   AF-A0A7J4IMV2-F1
#
_cell.length_a   1.000
_cell.length_b   1.000
_cell.length_c   1.000
_cell.angle_alpha   90.00
_cell.angle_beta   90.00
_cell.angle_gamma   90.00
#
_symmetry.space_group_name_H-M   'P 1'
#
loop_
_entity.id
_entity.type
_entity.pdbx_description
1 polymer ?
#
loop_
_entity_poly.entity_id
_entity_poly.type
_entity_poly.pdbx_seq_one_letter_code
_entity_poly.pdbx_strand_id
1 'polypeptide(L)'
;PAEVLQLIRMDRFNLSAFVRQQIELVYGDGSAADILNQRLQLIEAAKDSIAQQRQIDAARDTDIEHARTVARAMRAEREAAKIRQDGIADALLQVIGDSPSDRYRRMLPENDREGDLVDDWEALVRRISRLCGAEIDSAEVVAGLRSLIAKA
;
A
#
# COMPACT_ATOMS: atom_id res chain seq x y z
N PRO A 1 39.78 29.80 41.96
CA PRO A 1 38.52 29.24 41.36
C PRO A 1 37.47 30.31 41.04
N ALA A 2 37.02 31.11 42.01
CA ALA A 2 36.02 32.18 41.80
C ALA A 2 36.52 33.33 40.91
N GLU A 3 37.80 33.70 41.03
CA GLU A 3 38.43 34.75 40.21
C GLU A 3 38.48 34.40 38.71
N VAL A 4 38.64 33.11 38.38
CA VAL A 4 38.67 32.63 36.99
C VAL A 4 37.28 32.74 36.34
N LEU A 5 36.21 32.41 37.08
CA LEU A 5 34.83 32.58 36.61
C LEU A 5 34.46 34.05 36.44
N GLN A 6 34.90 34.92 37.35
CA GLN A 6 34.69 36.36 37.20
C GLN A 6 35.38 36.90 35.94
N LEU A 7 36.62 36.47 35.66
CA LEU A 7 37.34 36.88 34.46
C LEU A 7 36.71 36.36 33.15
N ILE A 8 36.09 35.18 33.18
CA ILE A 8 35.35 34.62 32.04
C ILE A 8 34.02 35.36 31.82
N ARG A 9 33.30 35.71 32.90
CA ARG A 9 32.06 36.51 32.84
C ARG A 9 32.32 37.95 32.41
N MET A 10 33.50 38.51 32.73
CA MET A 10 33.96 39.82 32.26
C MET A 10 34.51 39.81 30.82
N ASP A 11 34.39 38.69 30.11
CA ASP A 11 34.74 38.53 28.69
C ASP A 11 36.23 38.78 28.37
N ARG A 12 37.11 38.69 29.38
CA ARG A 12 38.55 38.96 29.22
C ARG A 12 39.33 37.81 28.58
N PHE A 13 38.71 36.65 28.46
CA PHE A 13 39.24 35.52 27.71
C PHE A 13 38.40 35.29 26.46
N ASN A 14 39.05 35.27 25.29
CA ASN A 14 38.40 35.08 23.99
C ASN A 14 38.04 33.59 23.78
N LEU A 15 37.24 33.03 24.69
CA LEU A 15 36.83 31.62 24.70
C LEU A 15 35.58 31.43 23.84
N SER A 16 35.50 30.31 23.14
CA SER A 16 34.29 29.91 22.42
C SER A 16 33.14 29.65 23.41
N ALA A 17 31.90 29.88 22.95
CA ALA A 17 30.70 29.69 23.77
C ALA A 17 30.62 28.28 24.38
N PHE A 18 31.06 27.27 23.64
CA PHE A 18 31.14 25.89 24.11
C PHE A 18 32.09 25.73 25.29
N VAL A 19 33.29 26.31 25.23
CA VAL A 19 34.28 26.19 26.32
C VAL A 19 33.82 26.94 27.57
N ARG A 20 33.15 28.09 27.42
CA ARG A 20 32.55 28.82 28.56
C ARG A 20 31.48 28.00 29.25
N GLN A 21 30.59 27.39 28.49
CA GLN A 21 29.52 26.54 29.02
C GLN A 21 30.09 25.33 29.78
N GLN A 22 31.18 24.72 29.29
CA GLN A 22 31.85 23.64 30.00
C GLN A 22 32.51 24.10 31.31
N ILE A 23 33.13 25.29 31.34
CA ILE A 23 33.75 25.83 32.56
C ILE A 23 32.67 26.22 33.59
N GLU A 24 31.54 26.80 33.17
CA GLU A 24 30.42 27.07 34.07
C GLU A 24 29.73 25.81 34.58
N LEU A 25 29.70 24.72 33.81
CA LEU A 25 29.21 23.43 34.29
C LEU A 25 30.13 22.78 35.34
N VAL A 26 31.44 23.02 35.27
CA VAL A 26 32.43 22.43 36.20
C VAL A 26 32.63 23.30 37.44
N TYR A 27 32.52 24.62 37.31
CA TYR A 27 32.84 25.56 38.40
C TYR A 27 31.70 26.51 38.77
N GLY A 28 30.59 26.54 38.03
CA GLY A 28 29.42 27.32 38.41
C GLY A 28 28.78 26.76 39.66
N ASP A 29 28.28 27.65 40.52
CA ASP A 29 27.62 27.35 41.80
C ASP A 29 26.23 26.70 41.61
N GLY A 30 26.11 25.72 40.73
CA GLY A 30 25.03 24.75 40.79
C GLY A 30 25.38 23.72 41.85
N SER A 31 24.50 23.49 42.83
CA SER A 31 24.69 22.38 43.76
C SER A 31 24.83 21.09 42.94
N ALA A 32 25.76 20.21 43.28
CA ALA A 32 25.89 18.91 42.63
C ALA A 32 24.54 18.15 42.60
N ALA A 33 23.65 18.43 43.57
CA ALA A 33 22.28 17.95 43.60
C ALA A 33 21.41 18.49 42.45
N ASP A 34 21.54 19.76 42.07
CA ASP A 34 20.75 20.36 40.98
C ASP A 34 21.14 19.78 39.63
N ILE A 35 22.44 19.60 39.40
CA ILE A 35 22.97 18.94 38.19
C ILE A 35 22.50 17.48 38.11
N LEU A 36 22.49 16.77 39.24
CA LEU A 36 21.97 15.40 39.31
C LEU A 36 20.46 15.35 39.05
N ASN A 37 19.69 16.25 39.64
CA ASN A 37 18.24 16.34 39.43
C ASN A 37 17.90 16.64 37.96
N GLN A 38 18.61 17.59 37.34
CA GLN A 38 18.42 17.93 35.93
C GLN A 38 18.77 16.74 35.01
N ARG A 39 19.83 15.98 35.33
CA ARG A 39 20.17 14.75 34.59
C ARG A 39 19.13 13.66 34.76
N LEU A 40 18.59 13.47 35.96
CA LEU A 40 17.53 12.50 36.22
C LEU A 40 16.27 12.83 35.41
N GLN A 41 15.86 14.09 35.39
CA GLN A 41 14.72 14.56 34.58
C GLN A 41 14.93 14.32 33.08
N LEU A 42 16.12 14.59 32.56
CA LEU A 42 16.45 14.33 31.14
C LEU A 42 16.44 12.85 30.82
N ILE A 43 16.93 11.99 31.71
CA ILE A 43 16.91 10.53 31.54
C ILE A 43 15.47 10.02 31.54
N GLU A 44 14.61 10.54 32.41
CA GLU A 44 13.21 10.15 32.49
C GLU A 44 12.44 10.59 31.24
N ALA A 45 12.60 11.84 30.80
CA ALA A 45 12.03 12.33 29.55
C ALA A 45 12.53 11.53 28.33
N ALA A 46 13.80 11.14 28.30
CA ALA A 46 14.35 10.30 27.23
C ALA A 46 13.74 8.89 27.23
N LYS A 47 13.52 8.28 28.41
CA LYS A 47 12.85 6.97 28.51
C LYS A 47 11.42 7.05 27.99
N ASP A 48 10.68 8.09 28.36
CA ASP A 48 9.30 8.29 27.91
C ASP A 48 9.23 8.49 26.39
N SER A 49 10.14 9.31 25.83
CA SER A 49 10.25 9.51 24.40
C SER A 49 10.59 8.22 23.64
N ILE A 50 11.51 7.40 24.16
CA ILE A 50 11.83 6.09 23.56
C ILE A 50 10.63 5.15 23.62
N ALA A 51 9.88 5.13 24.72
CA ALA A 51 8.70 4.30 24.86
C ALA A 51 7.60 4.70 23.85
N GLN A 52 7.36 6.00 23.68
CA GLN A 52 6.43 6.53 22.68
C GLN A 52 6.88 6.19 21.26
N GLN A 53 8.16 6.37 20.94
CA GLN A 53 8.69 6.05 19.61
C GLN A 53 8.52 4.57 19.28
N ARG A 54 8.78 3.67 20.24
CA ARG A 54 8.55 2.22 20.07
C ARG A 54 7.08 1.87 19.81
N GLN A 55 6.15 2.57 20.45
CA GLN A 55 4.72 2.37 20.20
C GLN A 55 4.33 2.82 18.79
N ILE A 56 4.87 3.96 18.33
CA ILE A 56 4.64 4.46 16.96
C ILE A 56 5.22 3.48 15.93
N ASP A 57 6.43 2.98 16.16
CA ASP A 57 7.08 2.04 15.25
C ASP A 57 6.32 0.70 15.20
N ALA A 58 5.87 0.18 16.35
CA ALA A 58 5.07 -1.04 16.40
C ALA A 58 3.70 -0.88 15.69
N ALA A 59 3.06 0.27 15.83
CA ALA A 59 1.83 0.58 15.10
C ALA A 59 2.07 0.62 13.58
N ARG A 60 3.15 1.28 13.15
CA ARG A 60 3.55 1.32 11.74
C ARG A 60 3.84 -0.05 11.15
N ASP A 61 4.54 -0.91 11.89
CA ASP A 61 4.84 -2.27 11.44
C ASP A 61 3.55 -3.08 11.25
N THR A 62 2.58 -2.90 12.16
CA THR A 62 1.26 -3.53 12.07
C THR A 62 0.50 -3.04 10.82
N ASP A 63 0.50 -1.74 10.55
CA ASP A 63 -0.14 -1.15 9.36
C ASP A 63 0.51 -1.66 8.06
N ILE A 64 1.84 -1.77 8.03
CA ILE A 64 2.58 -2.28 6.88
C ILE A 64 2.22 -3.75 6.61
N GLU A 65 2.15 -4.59 7.63
CA GLU A 65 1.77 -5.99 7.49
C GLU A 65 0.31 -6.15 7.05
N HIS A 66 -0.60 -5.30 7.55
CA HIS A 66 -1.97 -5.26 7.07
C HIS A 66 -2.05 -4.88 5.60
N ALA A 67 -1.37 -3.81 5.18
CA ALA A 67 -1.32 -3.38 3.79
C ALA A 67 -0.72 -4.45 2.86
N ARG A 68 0.32 -5.17 3.30
CA ARG A 68 0.91 -6.30 2.58
C ARG A 68 -0.08 -7.43 2.40
N THR A 69 -0.86 -7.74 3.44
CA THR A 69 -1.88 -8.79 3.39
C THR A 69 -2.98 -8.45 2.39
N VAL A 70 -3.49 -7.22 2.42
CA VAL A 70 -4.49 -6.72 1.46
C VAL A 70 -3.94 -6.76 0.03
N ALA A 71 -2.70 -6.32 -0.18
CA ALA A 71 -2.07 -6.35 -1.50
C ALA A 71 -1.91 -7.78 -2.06
N ARG A 72 -1.58 -8.75 -1.21
CA ARG A 72 -1.51 -10.17 -1.61
C ARG A 72 -2.88 -10.72 -1.97
N ALA A 73 -3.91 -10.43 -1.17
CA ALA A 73 -5.29 -10.84 -1.45
C ALA A 73 -5.78 -10.28 -2.80
N MET A 74 -5.59 -8.98 -3.03
CA MET A 74 -5.94 -8.31 -4.29
C MET A 74 -5.22 -8.92 -5.51
N ARG A 75 -3.95 -9.30 -5.37
CA ARG A 75 -3.21 -9.97 -6.45
C ARG A 75 -3.75 -11.37 -6.72
N ALA A 76 -4.04 -12.14 -5.69
CA ALA A 76 -4.60 -13.48 -5.83
C ALA A 76 -5.99 -13.42 -6.50
N GLU A 77 -6.82 -12.44 -6.11
CA GLU A 77 -8.13 -12.22 -6.72
C GLU A 77 -8.00 -11.84 -8.21
N ARG A 78 -7.07 -10.94 -8.55
CA ARG A 78 -6.80 -10.58 -9.96
C ARG A 78 -6.32 -11.77 -10.78
N GLU A 79 -5.44 -12.60 -10.23
CA GLU A 79 -4.95 -13.79 -10.93
C GLU A 79 -6.06 -14.81 -11.15
N ALA A 80 -6.91 -15.03 -10.14
CA ALA A 80 -8.07 -15.89 -10.26
C ALA A 80 -9.08 -15.37 -11.31
N ALA A 81 -9.35 -14.07 -11.31
CA ALA A 81 -10.20 -13.43 -12.32
C ALA A 81 -9.61 -13.56 -13.73
N LYS A 82 -8.29 -13.44 -13.87
CA LYS A 82 -7.59 -13.63 -15.14
C LYS A 82 -7.70 -15.06 -15.63
N ILE A 83 -7.41 -16.06 -14.77
CA ILE A 83 -7.55 -17.49 -15.11
C ILE A 83 -8.99 -17.79 -15.55
N ARG A 84 -9.98 -17.23 -14.84
CA ARG A 84 -11.40 -17.36 -15.22
C ARG A 84 -11.66 -16.78 -16.60
N GLN A 85 -11.23 -15.54 -16.87
CA GLN A 85 -11.38 -14.91 -18.18
C GLN A 85 -10.65 -15.66 -19.31
N ASP A 86 -9.45 -16.20 -19.06
CA ASP A 86 -8.70 -16.99 -20.03
C ASP A 86 -9.46 -18.29 -20.35
N GLY A 87 -10.02 -18.98 -19.35
CA GLY A 87 -10.85 -20.17 -19.57
C GLY A 87 -12.14 -19.88 -20.37
N ILE A 88 -12.72 -18.70 -20.19
CA ILE A 88 -13.87 -18.23 -20.99
C ILE A 88 -13.44 -17.97 -22.43
N ALA A 89 -12.30 -17.30 -22.64
CA ALA A 89 -11.78 -17.03 -23.96
C ALA A 89 -11.45 -18.33 -24.73
N ASP A 90 -10.86 -19.31 -24.06
CA ASP A 90 -10.58 -20.62 -24.64
C ASP A 90 -11.86 -21.37 -25.03
N ALA A 91 -12.89 -21.34 -24.17
CA ALA A 91 -14.19 -21.92 -24.48
C ALA A 91 -14.86 -21.21 -25.67
N LEU A 92 -14.73 -19.88 -25.75
CA LEU A 92 -15.23 -19.10 -26.89
C LEU A 92 -14.50 -19.45 -28.18
N LEU A 93 -13.17 -19.60 -28.15
CA LEU A 93 -12.39 -20.05 -29.30
C LEU A 93 -12.82 -21.46 -29.76
N GLN A 94 -13.15 -22.38 -28.85
CA GLN A 94 -13.65 -23.70 -29.22
C GLN A 94 -15.04 -23.67 -29.86
N VAL A 95 -15.90 -22.72 -29.48
CA VAL A 95 -17.27 -22.62 -30.01
C VAL A 95 -17.33 -21.81 -31.31
N ILE A 96 -16.52 -20.75 -31.40
CA ILE A 96 -16.61 -19.73 -32.45
C ILE A 96 -15.46 -19.85 -33.46
N GLY A 97 -14.32 -20.39 -33.05
CA GLY A 97 -13.08 -20.45 -33.82
C GLY A 97 -12.19 -19.21 -33.60
N ASP A 98 -11.06 -19.17 -34.32
CA ASP A 98 -10.03 -18.13 -34.19
C ASP A 98 -10.49 -16.72 -34.60
N SER A 99 -11.61 -16.61 -35.32
CA SER A 99 -12.19 -15.33 -35.73
C SER A 99 -13.60 -15.19 -35.16
N PRO A 100 -13.88 -14.15 -34.35
CA PRO A 100 -15.23 -13.84 -33.93
C PRO A 100 -16.08 -13.59 -35.18
N SER A 101 -17.07 -14.45 -35.43
CA SER A 101 -17.94 -14.28 -36.60
C SER A 101 -18.69 -12.94 -36.53
N ASP A 102 -18.99 -12.35 -37.69
CA ASP A 102 -19.78 -11.11 -37.78
C ASP A 102 -21.12 -11.23 -37.05
N ARG A 103 -21.65 -12.45 -36.93
CA ARG A 103 -22.85 -12.73 -36.15
C ARG A 103 -22.65 -12.42 -34.67
N TYR A 104 -21.58 -12.93 -34.05
CA TYR A 104 -21.31 -12.70 -32.62
C TYR A 104 -20.91 -11.26 -32.31
N ARG A 105 -20.23 -10.58 -33.25
CA ARG A 105 -20.01 -9.12 -33.14
C ARG A 105 -21.33 -8.35 -33.07
N ARG A 106 -22.29 -8.69 -33.93
CA ARG A 106 -23.61 -8.04 -33.96
C ARG A 106 -24.45 -8.34 -32.73
N MET A 107 -24.25 -9.50 -32.11
CA MET A 107 -24.92 -9.90 -30.86
C MET A 107 -24.40 -9.20 -29.60
N LEU A 108 -23.31 -8.43 -29.68
CA LEU A 108 -22.87 -7.63 -28.54
C LEU A 108 -23.96 -6.63 -28.15
N PRO A 109 -24.18 -6.35 -26.85
CA PRO A 109 -25.23 -5.43 -26.42
C PRO A 109 -25.17 -4.03 -27.05
N GLU A 110 -23.96 -3.54 -27.38
CA GLU A 110 -23.79 -2.28 -28.11
C GLU A 110 -24.26 -2.31 -29.57
N ASN A 111 -24.32 -3.49 -30.19
CA ASN A 111 -24.59 -3.70 -31.61
C ASN A 111 -25.97 -4.30 -31.89
N ASP A 112 -26.60 -4.96 -30.91
CA ASP A 112 -27.95 -5.50 -31.00
C ASP A 112 -28.98 -4.51 -30.43
N ARG A 113 -29.18 -3.38 -31.14
CA ARG A 113 -30.07 -2.30 -30.69
C ARG A 113 -31.56 -2.66 -30.69
N GLU A 114 -31.94 -3.66 -31.48
CA GLU A 114 -33.33 -4.09 -31.66
C GLU A 114 -33.66 -5.30 -30.75
N GLY A 115 -32.64 -6.02 -30.25
CA GLY A 115 -32.81 -7.15 -29.34
C GLY A 115 -33.25 -8.44 -30.04
N ASP A 116 -33.18 -8.45 -31.37
CA ASP A 116 -33.72 -9.51 -32.21
C ASP A 116 -32.74 -10.69 -32.39
N LEU A 117 -31.50 -10.57 -31.90
CA LEU A 117 -30.46 -11.59 -32.04
C LEU A 117 -30.27 -12.46 -30.78
N VAL A 118 -31.09 -12.23 -29.74
CA VAL A 118 -30.91 -12.76 -28.37
C VAL A 118 -31.13 -14.28 -28.24
N ASP A 119 -31.84 -14.93 -29.16
CA ASP A 119 -32.17 -16.37 -29.02
C ASP A 119 -30.92 -17.29 -29.01
N ASP A 120 -29.91 -16.99 -29.82
CA ASP A 120 -28.66 -17.78 -29.84
C ASP A 120 -27.69 -17.36 -28.72
N TRP A 121 -27.93 -16.20 -28.08
CA TRP A 121 -27.07 -15.66 -27.04
C TRP A 121 -27.16 -16.49 -25.76
N GLU A 122 -28.37 -16.79 -25.30
CA GLU A 122 -28.54 -17.67 -24.13
C GLU A 122 -27.96 -19.07 -24.37
N ALA A 123 -28.13 -19.60 -25.58
CA ALA A 123 -27.57 -20.89 -25.96
C ALA A 123 -26.03 -20.87 -25.92
N LEU A 124 -25.41 -19.78 -26.39
CA LEU A 124 -23.96 -19.56 -26.28
C LEU A 124 -23.53 -19.54 -24.81
N VAL A 125 -24.16 -18.71 -23.96
CA VAL A 125 -23.82 -18.61 -22.53
C VAL A 125 -23.90 -19.97 -21.83
N ARG A 126 -24.96 -20.75 -22.09
CA ARG A 126 -25.11 -22.11 -21.54
C ARG A 126 -24.06 -23.07 -22.07
N ARG A 127 -23.60 -22.92 -23.32
CA ARG A 127 -22.55 -23.76 -23.90
C ARG A 127 -21.18 -23.43 -23.32
N ILE A 128 -20.85 -22.15 -23.17
CA ILE A 128 -19.62 -21.67 -22.54
C ILE A 128 -19.58 -22.09 -21.06
N SER A 129 -20.67 -21.91 -20.32
CA SER A 129 -20.80 -22.39 -18.93
C SER A 129 -20.49 -23.89 -18.80
N ARG A 130 -21.02 -24.71 -19.72
CA ARG A 130 -20.73 -26.15 -19.75
C ARG A 130 -19.27 -26.47 -20.04
N LEU A 131 -18.63 -25.75 -20.95
CA LEU A 131 -17.22 -25.97 -21.30
C LEU A 131 -16.27 -25.53 -20.17
N CYS A 132 -16.58 -24.43 -19.49
CA CYS A 132 -15.79 -23.96 -18.36
C CYS A 132 -16.09 -24.74 -17.06
N GLY A 133 -17.13 -25.57 -17.04
CA GLY A 133 -17.55 -26.32 -15.85
C GLY A 133 -18.04 -25.43 -14.70
N ALA A 134 -18.43 -24.20 -15.01
CA ALA A 134 -18.85 -23.19 -14.04
C ALA A 134 -20.04 -22.40 -14.59
N GLU A 135 -20.87 -21.87 -13.69
CA GLU A 135 -21.90 -20.91 -14.09
C GLU A 135 -21.23 -19.62 -14.54
N ILE A 136 -21.42 -19.28 -15.81
CA ILE A 136 -20.91 -18.07 -16.44
C ILE A 136 -22.10 -17.23 -16.85
N ASP A 137 -22.05 -15.95 -16.50
CA ASP A 137 -23.11 -15.02 -16.86
C ASP A 137 -22.89 -14.38 -18.24
N SER A 138 -23.93 -13.69 -18.71
CA SER A 138 -23.89 -12.97 -19.98
C SER A 138 -22.78 -11.92 -20.04
N ALA A 139 -22.49 -11.23 -18.94
CA ALA A 139 -21.50 -10.13 -18.92
C ALA A 139 -20.08 -10.68 -19.08
N GLU A 140 -19.79 -11.82 -18.47
CA GLU A 140 -18.53 -12.53 -18.61
C GLU A 140 -18.28 -13.01 -20.04
N VAL A 141 -19.33 -13.52 -20.72
CA VAL A 141 -19.25 -13.91 -22.13
C VAL A 141 -19.01 -12.70 -23.04
N VAL A 142 -19.66 -11.56 -22.78
CA VAL A 142 -19.40 -10.29 -23.50
C VAL A 142 -17.95 -9.86 -23.33
N ALA A 143 -17.43 -9.90 -22.10
CA ALA A 143 -16.04 -9.53 -21.82
C ALA A 143 -15.04 -10.42 -22.59
N GLY A 144 -15.27 -11.74 -22.59
CA GLY A 144 -14.47 -12.70 -23.36
C GLY A 144 -14.50 -12.42 -24.87
N LEU A 145 -15.70 -12.18 -25.43
CA LEU A 145 -15.86 -11.84 -26.85
C LEU A 145 -15.14 -10.54 -27.23
N ARG A 146 -15.25 -9.48 -26.42
CA ARG A 146 -14.52 -8.22 -26.65
C ARG A 146 -13.00 -8.43 -26.60
N SER A 147 -12.51 -9.26 -25.68
CA SER A 147 -11.08 -9.62 -25.60
C SER A 147 -10.59 -10.31 -26.87
N LEU A 148 -11.37 -11.24 -27.42
CA LEU A 148 -11.05 -11.90 -28.69
C LEU A 148 -11.07 -10.92 -29.87
N ILE A 149 -12.08 -10.04 -29.94
CA ILE A 149 -12.18 -9.02 -31.00
C ILE A 149 -10.99 -8.05 -30.94
N ALA A 150 -10.53 -7.66 -29.75
CA ALA A 150 -9.38 -6.76 -29.60
C ALA A 150 -8.04 -7.41 -29.97
N LYS A 151 -7.95 -8.75 -29.99
CA LYS A 151 -6.76 -9.52 -30.35
C LYS A 151 -6.70 -9.92 -31.83
N ALA A 152 -7.82 -9.84 -32.55
CA ALA A 152 -7.97 -10.20 -33.97
C ALA A 152 -7.69 -9.01 -34.89
#